data_AF-A0A495Z2H1-F1
#
_entry.id   AF-A0A495Z2H1-F1
#
_cell.length_a   1.000
_cell.length_b   1.000
_cell.length_c   1.000
_cell.angle_alpha   90.00
_cell.angle_beta   90.00
_cell.angle_gamma   90.00
#
_symmetry.space_group_name_H-M   'P 1'
#
loop_
_entity.id
_entity.type
_entity.pdbx_description
1 polymer ?
#
loop_
_entity_poly.entity_id
_entity_poly.type
_entity_poly.pdbx_seq_one_letter_code
_entity_poly.pdbx_strand_id
1 'polypeptide(L)'
;MRQPVVWIPVVLVIGLMVIITVSLVRMPPATPKIYPADKGPNFIDVSAYPSEMQESYKLFEQKCSRCHTLARPINSEFTGEAWRKYVYKMMRKPGSGLTPKTAEPIIQFLIYDSEVRSKE
;
A
#
# COMPACT_ATOMS: atom_id res chain seq x y z
N MET A 1 -42.51 -37.38 22.27
CA MET A 1 -41.50 -36.85 23.21
C MET A 1 -40.36 -36.27 22.39
N ARG A 2 -40.31 -34.94 22.22
CA ARG A 2 -39.29 -34.24 21.42
C ARG A 2 -38.06 -34.04 22.30
N GLN A 3 -36.98 -34.77 22.02
CA GLN A 3 -35.73 -34.77 22.81
C GLN A 3 -35.12 -33.34 22.81
N PRO A 4 -35.12 -32.61 23.93
CA PRO A 4 -34.62 -31.22 23.98
C PRO A 4 -33.10 -31.14 23.75
N VAL A 5 -32.39 -32.25 23.90
CA VAL A 5 -30.92 -32.36 23.77
C VAL A 5 -30.42 -32.00 22.36
N VAL A 6 -31.22 -32.22 21.31
CA VAL A 6 -30.80 -31.99 19.91
C VAL A 6 -30.87 -30.50 19.52
N TRP A 7 -31.68 -29.70 20.22
CA TRP A 7 -31.90 -28.29 19.89
C TRP A 7 -30.86 -27.36 20.52
N ILE A 8 -30.30 -27.76 21.66
CA ILE A 8 -29.25 -27.03 22.39
C ILE A 8 -28.00 -26.78 21.51
N PRO A 9 -27.40 -27.78 20.84
CA PRO A 9 -26.21 -27.55 20.00
C PRO A 9 -26.54 -26.69 18.78
N VAL A 10 -27.75 -26.81 18.21
CA VAL A 10 -28.16 -26.02 17.03
C VAL A 10 -28.25 -24.53 17.38
N VAL A 11 -28.89 -24.20 18.51
CA VAL A 11 -29.00 -22.80 18.97
C VAL A 11 -27.63 -22.22 19.33
N LEU A 12 -26.73 -23.03 19.92
CA LEU A 12 -25.35 -22.61 20.22
C LEU A 12 -24.55 -22.29 18.95
N VAL A 13 -24.63 -23.13 17.91
CA VAL A 13 -23.93 -22.90 16.64
C VAL A 13 -24.47 -21.66 15.93
N ILE A 14 -25.80 -21.48 15.88
CA ILE A 14 -26.41 -20.30 15.29
C ILE A 14 -26.00 -19.04 16.05
N GLY A 15 -26.03 -19.09 17.40
CA GLY A 15 -25.55 -18.00 18.24
C GLY A 15 -24.09 -17.66 17.98
N LEU A 16 -23.22 -18.66 17.85
CA LEU A 16 -21.80 -18.46 17.54
C LEU A 16 -21.59 -17.83 16.16
N MET A 17 -22.32 -18.28 15.13
CA MET A 17 -22.25 -17.70 13.79
C MET A 17 -22.75 -16.25 13.76
N VAL A 18 -23.82 -15.94 14.49
CA VAL A 18 -24.30 -14.55 14.64
C VAL A 18 -23.26 -13.70 15.36
N ILE A 19 -22.63 -14.20 16.43
CA ILE A 19 -21.58 -13.48 17.14
C ILE A 19 -20.36 -13.23 16.23
N ILE A 20 -19.93 -14.22 15.45
CA ILE A 20 -18.80 -14.09 14.51
C ILE A 20 -19.11 -13.07 13.42
N THR A 21 -20.27 -13.18 12.77
CA THR A 21 -20.67 -12.25 11.70
C THR A 21 -20.80 -10.81 12.21
N VAL A 22 -21.42 -10.62 13.38
CA VAL A 22 -21.53 -9.31 14.03
C VAL A 22 -20.16 -8.75 14.42
N SER A 23 -19.22 -9.59 14.86
CA SER A 23 -17.86 -9.17 15.23
C SER A 23 -17.05 -8.72 14.01
N LEU A 24 -17.20 -9.39 12.86
CA LEU A 24 -16.52 -9.02 11.61
C LEU A 24 -17.05 -7.68 11.05
N VAL A 25 -18.36 -7.41 11.16
CA VAL A 25 -18.96 -6.17 10.67
C VAL A 25 -18.58 -4.95 11.53
N ARG A 26 -18.16 -5.16 12.78
CA ARG A 26 -17.82 -4.08 13.73
C ARG A 26 -16.35 -3.68 13.75
N MET A 27 -15.47 -4.25 12.93
CA MET A 27 -14.08 -3.78 12.87
C MET A 27 -14.02 -2.34 12.32
N PRO A 28 -13.59 -1.35 13.13
CA PRO A 28 -13.47 0.02 12.65
C PRO A 28 -12.36 0.11 11.59
N PRO A 29 -12.50 0.98 10.58
CA PRO A 29 -11.42 1.24 9.64
C PRO A 29 -10.20 1.78 10.40
N ALA A 30 -9.01 1.30 10.05
CA ALA A 30 -7.78 1.82 10.62
C ALA A 30 -7.64 3.31 10.25
N THR A 31 -7.47 4.18 11.25
CA THR A 31 -7.21 5.61 11.02
C THR A 31 -5.87 5.77 10.29
N PRO A 32 -5.83 6.44 9.13
CA PRO A 32 -4.59 6.59 8.37
C PRO A 32 -3.61 7.48 9.15
N LYS A 33 -2.40 6.96 9.39
CA LYS A 33 -1.30 7.75 9.93
C LYS A 33 -0.88 8.80 8.90
N ILE A 34 -0.89 10.08 9.30
CA ILE A 34 -0.41 11.21 8.50
C ILE A 34 1.08 11.39 8.75
N TYR A 35 1.85 11.54 7.68
CA TYR A 35 3.29 11.78 7.73
C TYR A 35 3.60 13.22 7.28
N PRO A 36 4.68 13.85 7.78
CA PRO A 36 5.09 15.17 7.30
C PRO A 36 5.22 15.25 5.77
N ALA A 37 5.77 14.19 5.16
CA ALA A 37 5.90 14.03 3.71
C ALA A 37 4.56 14.09 2.94
N ASP A 38 3.41 13.80 3.59
CA ASP A 38 2.10 13.85 2.95
C ASP A 38 1.69 15.29 2.54
N LYS A 39 2.36 16.31 3.08
CA LYS A 39 2.07 17.73 2.82
C LYS A 39 2.84 18.33 1.63
N GLY A 40 3.84 17.60 1.11
CA GLY A 40 4.65 18.08 -0.01
C GLY A 40 3.99 17.86 -1.37
N PRO A 41 4.66 18.25 -2.47
CA PRO A 41 4.22 17.96 -3.82
C PRO A 41 3.95 16.47 -4.02
N ASN A 42 2.91 16.15 -4.78
CA ASN A 42 2.49 14.78 -5.09
C ASN A 42 2.75 14.38 -6.55
N PHE A 43 3.55 15.17 -7.28
CA PHE A 43 3.98 14.90 -8.65
C PHE A 43 5.42 15.42 -8.85
N ILE A 44 6.08 14.91 -9.89
CA ILE A 44 7.39 15.37 -10.37
C ILE A 44 7.24 15.69 -11.85
N ASP A 45 7.80 16.81 -12.31
CA ASP A 45 7.96 17.04 -13.74
C ASP A 45 9.16 16.23 -14.25
N VAL A 46 8.86 15.17 -15.00
CA VAL A 46 9.86 14.24 -15.56
C VAL A 46 10.17 14.53 -17.02
N SER A 47 9.72 15.66 -17.57
CA SER A 47 9.88 16.00 -19.00
C SER A 47 11.35 16.04 -19.45
N ALA A 48 12.27 16.35 -18.54
CA ALA A 48 13.72 16.34 -18.78
C ALA A 48 14.40 14.99 -18.49
N TYR A 49 13.70 14.00 -17.92
CA TYR A 49 14.29 12.70 -17.58
C TYR A 49 14.44 11.82 -18.84
N PRO A 50 15.35 10.81 -18.83
CA PRO A 50 15.41 9.81 -19.89
C PRO A 50 14.05 9.12 -20.12
N SER A 51 13.77 8.70 -21.36
CA SER A 51 12.47 8.11 -21.74
C SER A 51 12.07 6.92 -20.85
N GLU A 52 13.02 6.06 -20.50
CA GLU A 52 12.82 4.92 -19.60
C GLU A 52 12.37 5.36 -18.19
N MET A 53 12.89 6.48 -17.69
CA MET A 53 12.49 7.03 -16.38
C MET A 53 11.11 7.69 -16.45
N GLN A 54 10.76 8.30 -17.59
CA GLN A 54 9.41 8.82 -17.81
C GLN A 54 8.36 7.68 -17.84
N GLU A 55 8.68 6.55 -18.47
CA GLU A 55 7.81 5.36 -18.45
C GLU A 55 7.69 4.75 -17.05
N SER A 56 8.82 4.66 -16.34
CA SER A 56 8.85 4.17 -14.96
C SER A 56 8.09 5.09 -14.01
N TYR A 57 8.11 6.41 -14.22
CA TYR A 57 7.29 7.36 -13.48
C TYR A 57 5.80 7.10 -13.67
N LYS A 58 5.33 6.85 -14.90
CA LYS A 58 3.91 6.51 -15.15
C LYS A 58 3.50 5.24 -14.40
N LEU A 59 4.36 4.22 -14.39
CA LEU A 59 4.11 2.99 -13.63
C LEU A 59 4.09 3.25 -12.12
N PHE A 60 5.02 4.07 -11.61
CA PHE A 60 5.07 4.50 -10.23
C PHE A 60 3.79 5.25 -9.83
N GLU A 61 3.37 6.24 -10.61
CA GLU A 61 2.15 7.01 -10.37
C GLU A 61 0.93 6.08 -10.30
N GLN A 62 0.79 5.19 -11.28
CA GLN A 62 -0.34 4.25 -11.35
C GLN A 62 -0.37 3.26 -10.17
N LYS A 63 0.79 2.76 -9.72
CA LYS A 63 0.85 1.69 -8.71
C LYS A 63 0.94 2.22 -7.28
N CYS A 64 1.69 3.29 -7.05
CA CYS A 64 1.97 3.79 -5.71
C CYS A 64 0.92 4.78 -5.19
N SER A 65 0.07 5.33 -6.06
CA SER A 65 -1.06 6.20 -5.66
C SER A 65 -2.28 5.42 -5.14
N ARG A 66 -2.31 4.08 -5.30
CA ARG A 66 -3.47 3.24 -4.98
C ARG A 66 -3.86 3.21 -3.50
N CYS A 67 -2.90 3.43 -2.61
CA CYS A 67 -3.08 3.25 -1.17
C CYS A 67 -2.84 4.53 -0.35
N HIS A 68 -2.06 5.47 -0.86
CA HIS A 68 -1.76 6.76 -0.24
C HIS A 68 -1.22 7.74 -1.29
N THR A 69 -1.06 9.01 -0.91
CA THR A 69 -0.47 10.03 -1.78
C THR A 69 0.96 9.68 -2.22
N LEU A 70 1.33 10.08 -3.44
CA LEU A 70 2.69 10.00 -3.97
C LEU A 70 3.64 10.98 -3.27
N ALA A 71 3.10 11.94 -2.51
CA ALA A 71 3.93 12.84 -1.72
C ALA A 71 4.84 12.08 -0.73
N ARG A 72 4.41 10.91 -0.21
CA ARG A 72 5.29 10.10 0.67
C ARG A 72 6.59 9.69 0.00
N PRO A 73 6.57 9.02 -1.16
CA PRO A 73 7.80 8.67 -1.81
C PRO A 73 8.57 9.88 -2.35
N ILE A 74 7.88 10.86 -2.95
CA ILE A 74 8.51 12.03 -3.58
C ILE A 74 9.26 12.90 -2.55
N ASN A 75 8.73 13.04 -1.33
CA ASN A 75 9.32 13.87 -0.28
C ASN A 75 10.14 13.06 0.74
N SER A 76 10.57 11.85 0.38
CA SER A 76 11.41 11.03 1.26
C SER A 76 12.90 11.29 1.00
N GLU A 77 13.71 11.06 2.04
CA GLU A 77 15.18 11.12 2.00
C GLU A 77 15.83 9.76 1.69
N PHE A 78 15.06 8.78 1.24
CA PHE A 78 15.62 7.47 0.90
C PHE A 78 16.48 7.55 -0.37
N THR A 79 17.52 6.72 -0.38
CA THR A 79 18.45 6.56 -1.50
C THR A 79 18.78 5.08 -1.69
N GLY A 80 19.19 4.69 -2.90
CA GLY A 80 19.74 3.36 -3.21
C GLY A 80 18.98 2.18 -2.60
N GLU A 81 19.66 1.42 -1.72
CA GLU A 81 19.09 0.22 -1.08
C GLU A 81 17.89 0.52 -0.18
N ALA A 82 17.81 1.72 0.42
CA ALA A 82 16.69 2.10 1.26
C ALA A 82 15.38 2.10 0.44
N TRP A 83 15.42 2.59 -0.81
CA TRP A 83 14.28 2.53 -1.72
C TRP A 83 13.85 1.10 -2.03
N ARG A 84 14.82 0.26 -2.40
CA ARG A 84 14.57 -1.15 -2.70
C ARG A 84 13.86 -1.84 -1.54
N LYS A 85 14.39 -1.70 -0.32
CA LYS A 85 13.79 -2.27 0.90
C LYS A 85 12.37 -1.74 1.12
N TYR A 86 12.13 -0.45 0.88
CA TYR A 86 10.84 0.18 1.14
C TYR A 86 9.77 -0.21 0.12
N VAL A 87 10.09 -0.26 -1.18
CA VAL A 87 9.15 -0.72 -2.21
C VAL A 87 8.79 -2.18 -1.97
N TYR A 88 9.74 -3.04 -1.61
CA TYR A 88 9.44 -4.42 -1.23
C TYR A 88 8.57 -4.54 0.03
N LYS A 89 8.71 -3.61 0.98
CA LYS A 89 7.78 -3.51 2.13
C LYS A 89 6.36 -3.17 1.67
N MET A 90 6.18 -2.25 0.71
CA MET A 90 4.87 -1.92 0.16
C MET A 90 4.29 -3.08 -0.66
N MET A 91 5.12 -3.79 -1.40
CA MET A 91 4.71 -4.98 -2.17
C MET A 91 4.06 -6.05 -1.29
N ARG A 92 4.59 -6.26 -0.08
CA ARG A 92 4.05 -7.20 0.91
C ARG A 92 2.72 -6.76 1.56
N LYS A 93 2.21 -5.56 1.27
CA LYS A 93 0.91 -5.12 1.80
C LYS A 93 -0.24 -5.80 1.06
N PRO A 94 -1.29 -6.26 1.79
CA PRO A 94 -2.48 -6.82 1.16
C PRO A 94 -3.06 -5.85 0.13
N GLY A 95 -3.40 -6.37 -1.05
CA GLY A 95 -4.00 -5.57 -2.13
C GLY A 95 -3.06 -4.61 -2.87
N SER A 96 -1.75 -4.60 -2.56
CA SER A 96 -0.77 -3.70 -3.21
C SER A 96 -0.77 -3.83 -4.74
N GLY A 97 -0.98 -5.04 -5.26
CA GLY A 97 -0.93 -5.35 -6.68
C GLY A 97 0.44 -5.09 -7.32
N LEU A 98 1.49 -5.00 -6.50
CA LEU A 98 2.88 -4.94 -6.93
C LEU A 98 3.43 -6.36 -7.09
N THR A 99 4.16 -6.59 -8.18
CA THR A 99 4.96 -7.80 -8.43
C THR A 99 6.43 -7.41 -8.57
N PRO A 100 7.40 -8.34 -8.47
CA PRO A 100 8.80 -8.03 -8.74
C PRO A 100 9.03 -7.36 -10.10
N LYS A 101 8.31 -7.81 -11.14
CA LYS A 101 8.37 -7.24 -12.50
C LYS A 101 7.95 -5.77 -12.56
N THR A 102 6.96 -5.37 -11.77
CA THR A 102 6.51 -3.97 -11.71
C THR A 102 7.27 -3.14 -10.68
N ALA A 103 7.80 -3.79 -9.63
CA ALA A 103 8.51 -3.11 -8.55
C ALA A 103 9.89 -2.64 -9.00
N GLU A 104 10.59 -3.40 -9.85
CA GLU A 104 11.95 -3.06 -10.25
C GLU A 104 12.06 -1.73 -11.01
N PRO A 105 11.23 -1.43 -12.04
CA PRO A 105 11.28 -0.12 -12.70
C PRO A 105 10.89 1.03 -11.75
N ILE A 106 9.97 0.79 -10.81
CA ILE A 106 9.61 1.77 -9.79
C ILE A 106 10.79 2.07 -8.87
N ILE A 107 11.55 1.05 -8.46
CA ILE A 107 12.75 1.22 -7.64
C ILE A 107 13.81 1.99 -8.40
N GLN A 108 14.03 1.67 -9.68
CA GLN A 108 14.98 2.38 -10.53
C GLN A 108 14.63 3.86 -10.66
N PHE A 109 13.35 4.17 -10.93
CA PHE A 109 12.86 5.56 -10.97
C PHE A 109 13.09 6.29 -9.64
N LEU A 110 12.72 5.69 -8.51
CA LEU A 110 12.85 6.34 -7.20
C LEU A 110 14.32 6.60 -6.82
N ILE A 111 15.22 5.68 -7.17
CA ILE A 111 16.65 5.87 -6.99
C ILE A 111 17.14 7.02 -7.88
N TYR A 112 16.83 6.99 -9.18
CA TYR A 112 17.22 8.04 -10.12
C TYR A 112 16.73 9.42 -9.68
N ASP A 113 15.45 9.54 -9.34
CA ASP A 113 14.87 10.79 -8.87
C ASP A 113 15.55 11.31 -7.59
N SER A 114 15.84 10.43 -6.62
CA SER A 114 16.55 10.82 -5.39
C SER A 114 17.97 11.32 -5.66
N GLU A 115 18.65 10.77 -6.66
CA GLU A 115 19.99 11.20 -7.08
C GLU A 115 19.98 12.52 -7.87
N VAL A 116 18.91 12.78 -8.63
CA VAL A 116 18.74 14.07 -9.33
C VAL A 116 18.45 15.17 -8.32
N ARG A 117 17.46 14.99 -7.43
CA ARG A 117 17.07 15.99 -6.43
C ARG A 117 18.16 16.29 -5.40
N SER A 118 19.05 15.35 -5.11
CA SER A 118 20.17 15.59 -4.17
C SER A 118 21.29 16.46 -4.74
N LYS A 119 21.27 16.75 -6.05
CA LYS A 119 22.26 17.61 -6.72
C LYS A 119 21.76 19.04 -6.94
N GLU A 120 20.51 19.31 -6.65
CA GLU A 120 19.88 20.65 -6.66
C GLU A 120 20.07 21.36 -5.32
#